data_AF-A0A7S3GAR8-F1
#
_entry.id   AF-A0A7S3GAR8-F1
#
_cell.length_a   1.000
_cell.length_b   1.000
_cell.length_c   1.000
_cell.angle_alpha   90.00
_cell.angle_beta   90.00
_cell.angle_gamma   90.00
#
_symmetry.space_group_name_H-M   'P 1'
#
loop_
_entity.id
_entity.type
_entity.pdbx_description
1 polymer ?
#
loop_
_entity_poly.entity_id
_entity_poly.type
_entity_poly.pdbx_seq_one_letter_code
_entity_poly.pdbx_strand_id
1 'polypeptide(L)'
;MEDSLLQDRLVLFNADGKSTGFLSSGQGIPVGHFCRDDSTGEVQLSTMLDSASRIMGINIYESMKSSFPSVLARDVADAQATLWRQADDELDLLLSLAEEVALLGWDCVKTLDNNNRITLAMKDEGQRTHTTTISLRSGNENEISFVWDLPGDGGHLRAKRGWLRDHYNHFQSLCLKLQNYFSVLDEIDNKCWVLEPEKPSYAVPRRRILLKKFVSLEVELDPTSSQYLKKWKFYGSDRETQQLEEKLGQGIASGKWQKHETPFANLCNLLNLVPPAKKDLKEEDVDIFCGICYSAKVEKEGTLPEKSCDEPSCGKSFHTECLKDWFSTLPASEVRTTFGVAFGKCPYCSSPISVKLIS
;
A
#
# COMPACT_ATOMS: atom_id res chain seq x y z
N MET A 1 57.29 9.53 28.58
CA MET A 1 57.32 8.72 27.35
C MET A 1 56.05 7.87 27.39
N GLU A 2 54.86 8.48 27.44
CA GLU A 2 54.19 9.23 26.36
C GLU A 2 54.12 8.42 25.05
N ASP A 3 53.23 7.41 25.06
CA ASP A 3 52.53 6.94 23.86
C ASP A 3 51.30 7.83 23.68
N SER A 4 51.33 8.67 22.66
CA SER A 4 50.22 9.54 22.26
C SER A 4 49.12 8.72 21.58
N LEU A 5 48.02 8.49 22.29
CA LEU A 5 46.75 8.06 21.71
C LEU A 5 46.27 9.11 20.70
N LEU A 6 46.31 8.77 19.41
CA LEU A 6 45.52 9.45 18.38
C LEU A 6 44.03 9.18 18.70
N GLN A 7 43.41 10.12 19.42
CA GLN A 7 41.96 10.26 19.46
C GLN A 7 41.54 10.93 18.15
N ASP A 8 40.94 10.18 17.23
CA ASP A 8 40.33 10.74 16.03
C ASP A 8 39.20 11.70 16.43
N ARG A 9 39.41 12.98 16.18
CA ARG A 9 38.45 14.07 16.41
C ARG A 9 37.94 14.57 15.06
N LEU A 10 36.68 14.30 14.76
CA LEU A 10 36.00 14.88 13.60
C LEU A 10 35.53 16.31 13.92
N VAL A 11 35.73 17.22 12.96
CA VAL A 11 35.31 18.62 13.00
C VAL A 11 34.11 18.80 12.08
N LEU A 12 32.97 19.20 12.63
CA LEU A 12 31.78 19.54 11.85
C LEU A 12 31.85 20.98 11.37
N PHE A 13 31.44 21.22 10.12
CA PHE A 13 31.33 22.55 9.52
C PHE A 13 29.87 22.88 9.21
N ASN A 14 29.46 24.12 9.43
CA ASN A 14 28.17 24.62 8.96
C ASN A 14 28.25 25.12 7.50
N ALA A 15 27.10 25.51 6.93
CA ALA A 15 26.98 26.00 5.55
C ALA A 15 27.85 27.23 5.20
N ASP A 16 28.38 27.94 6.21
CA ASP A 16 29.31 29.08 6.03
C ASP A 16 30.80 28.68 6.24
N GLY A 17 31.10 27.39 6.41
CA GLY A 17 32.46 26.89 6.63
C GLY A 17 33.05 27.13 8.02
N LYS A 18 32.22 27.41 9.04
CA LYS A 18 32.67 27.57 10.44
C LYS A 18 32.46 26.28 11.24
N SER A 19 33.46 25.93 12.06
CA SER A 19 33.45 24.70 12.86
C SER A 19 32.43 24.78 14.02
N THR A 20 31.55 23.78 14.17
CA THR A 20 30.46 23.79 15.18
C THR A 20 30.66 22.85 16.37
N GLY A 21 31.77 22.09 16.44
CA GLY A 21 32.16 21.32 17.64
C GLY A 21 32.52 19.87 17.39
N PHE A 22 32.98 19.17 18.44
CA PHE A 22 33.54 17.82 18.39
C PHE A 22 32.54 16.77 18.90
N LEU A 23 32.45 15.61 18.24
CA LEU A 23 31.73 14.43 18.72
C LEU A 23 32.73 13.33 19.14
N SER A 24 32.58 12.79 20.35
CA SER A 24 33.34 11.64 20.85
C SER A 24 32.53 10.35 20.70
N SER A 25 33.19 9.25 20.29
CA SER A 25 32.58 7.93 20.17
C SER A 25 32.10 7.40 21.53
N GLY A 26 30.81 7.05 21.64
CA GLY A 26 30.32 6.39 22.87
C GLY A 26 28.83 6.43 23.18
N GLN A 27 27.96 7.08 22.40
CA GLN A 27 26.52 7.07 22.67
C GLN A 27 25.74 6.47 21.49
N GLY A 28 25.10 5.32 21.74
CA GLY A 28 24.21 4.66 20.79
C GLY A 28 23.06 5.58 20.41
N ILE A 29 22.73 5.61 19.12
CA ILE A 29 21.65 6.44 18.60
C ILE A 29 20.33 5.66 18.76
N PRO A 30 19.33 6.18 19.50
CA PRO A 30 18.04 5.52 19.65
C PRO A 30 17.23 5.66 18.35
N VAL A 31 16.56 4.57 17.98
CA VAL A 31 15.57 4.52 16.91
C VAL A 31 14.37 5.37 17.32
N GLY A 32 14.09 6.46 16.61
CA GLY A 32 12.93 7.30 16.86
C GLY A 32 12.19 7.66 15.58
N HIS A 33 10.87 7.57 15.64
CA HIS A 33 9.97 8.23 14.71
C HIS A 33 10.12 9.74 14.88
N PHE A 34 10.40 10.50 13.81
CA PHE A 34 10.57 11.95 13.91
C PHE A 34 9.75 12.70 12.84
N CYS A 35 9.05 13.74 13.28
CA CYS A 35 8.19 14.62 12.48
C CYS A 35 8.71 16.07 12.51
N ARG A 36 8.58 16.73 11.35
CA ARG A 36 8.49 18.18 11.06
C ARG A 36 9.32 19.15 11.92
N ASP A 37 10.53 19.45 11.43
CA ASP A 37 11.12 20.78 11.51
C ASP A 37 12.13 20.96 10.36
N ASP A 38 12.30 22.15 9.79
CA ASP A 38 13.08 22.39 8.55
C ASP A 38 14.57 22.01 8.68
N SER A 39 15.09 21.91 9.90
CA SER A 39 16.43 21.41 10.22
C SER A 39 16.57 19.88 10.16
N THR A 40 15.46 19.14 10.00
CA THR A 40 15.48 17.67 10.11
C THR A 40 15.95 16.97 8.83
N GLY A 41 15.70 17.52 7.64
CA GLY A 41 16.11 16.90 6.37
C GLY A 41 17.63 16.94 6.14
N GLU A 42 18.25 18.08 6.44
CA GLU A 42 19.70 18.27 6.34
C GLU A 42 20.45 17.41 7.38
N VAL A 43 19.92 17.33 8.60
CA VAL A 43 20.42 16.45 9.67
C VAL A 43 20.22 14.96 9.33
N GLN A 44 19.17 14.59 8.61
CA GLN A 44 18.92 13.22 8.15
C GLN A 44 19.95 12.81 7.09
N LEU A 45 20.24 13.68 6.11
CA LEU A 45 21.27 13.41 5.11
C LEU A 45 22.65 13.29 5.74
N SER A 46 23.01 14.20 6.67
CA SER A 46 24.29 14.09 7.40
C SER A 46 24.36 12.82 8.23
N THR A 47 23.27 12.40 8.87
CA THR A 47 23.20 11.15 9.64
C THR A 47 23.29 9.91 8.75
N MET A 48 22.73 9.96 7.53
CA MET A 48 22.86 8.87 6.55
C MET A 48 24.26 8.79 5.97
N LEU A 49 24.88 9.92 5.63
CA LEU A 49 26.28 9.98 5.22
C LEU A 49 27.21 9.50 6.35
N ASP A 50 26.92 9.86 7.60
CA ASP A 50 27.62 9.36 8.80
C ASP A 50 27.38 7.86 9.02
N SER A 51 26.16 7.36 8.77
CA SER A 51 25.81 5.94 8.93
C SER A 51 26.47 5.09 7.86
N ALA A 52 26.47 5.54 6.59
CA ALA A 52 27.22 4.93 5.50
C ALA A 52 28.71 4.87 5.86
N SER A 53 29.27 5.98 6.36
CA SER A 53 30.66 6.06 6.83
C SER A 53 30.95 5.12 8.02
N ARG A 54 30.02 4.96 8.97
CA ARG A 54 30.16 4.04 10.13
C ARG A 54 30.00 2.56 9.76
N ILE A 55 29.07 2.23 8.87
CA ILE A 55 28.87 0.87 8.34
C ILE A 55 30.12 0.42 7.57
N MET A 56 30.70 1.32 6.77
CA MET A 56 31.99 1.10 6.09
C MET A 56 33.15 0.85 7.07
N GLY A 57 33.20 1.57 8.21
CA GLY A 57 34.30 1.47 9.16
C GLY A 57 34.25 0.31 10.16
N ILE A 58 33.05 -0.11 10.61
CA ILE A 58 32.90 -0.96 11.81
C ILE A 58 32.60 -2.44 11.46
N ASN A 59 31.77 -2.73 10.44
CA ASN A 59 31.29 -4.10 10.18
C ASN A 59 32.38 -5.05 9.64
N ILE A 60 33.42 -4.53 9.00
CA ILE A 60 34.47 -5.35 8.36
C ILE A 60 35.53 -5.79 9.39
N TYR A 61 35.86 -4.93 10.36
CA TYR A 61 36.92 -5.21 11.34
C TYR A 61 36.51 -6.28 12.36
N GLU A 62 35.27 -6.25 12.86
CA GLU A 62 34.83 -7.21 13.89
C GLU A 62 34.44 -8.59 13.34
N SER A 63 33.80 -8.64 12.16
CA SER A 63 33.31 -9.90 11.55
C SER A 63 34.44 -10.82 11.07
N MET A 64 35.57 -10.25 10.62
CA MET A 64 36.70 -11.02 10.09
C MET A 64 37.72 -11.43 11.15
N LYS A 65 37.82 -10.69 12.26
CA LYS A 65 38.73 -11.02 13.38
C LYS A 65 38.30 -12.27 14.15
N SER A 66 37.00 -12.57 14.18
CA SER A 66 36.45 -13.74 14.87
C SER A 66 36.48 -15.03 14.03
N SER A 67 36.48 -14.93 12.70
CA SER A 67 36.00 -16.04 11.86
C SER A 67 37.10 -16.76 11.07
N PHE A 68 38.21 -16.11 10.66
CA PHE A 68 39.18 -16.76 9.77
C PHE A 68 40.63 -16.26 9.91
N PRO A 69 41.47 -16.89 10.76
CA PRO A 69 42.88 -16.52 10.93
C PRO A 69 43.81 -16.87 9.75
N SER A 70 43.34 -17.60 8.74
CA SER A 70 44.20 -18.22 7.70
C SER A 70 43.70 -18.09 6.26
N VAL A 71 42.93 -17.04 5.92
CA VAL A 71 42.59 -16.76 4.52
C VAL A 71 43.79 -16.07 3.84
N LEU A 72 44.16 -16.55 2.64
CA LEU A 72 45.24 -15.95 1.84
C LEU A 72 44.91 -14.47 1.60
N ALA A 73 45.86 -13.58 1.90
CA ALA A 73 45.69 -12.12 1.85
C ALA A 73 45.08 -11.58 0.54
N ARG A 74 45.15 -12.35 -0.55
CA ARG A 74 44.57 -12.03 -1.85
C ARG A 74 43.05 -12.16 -1.90
N ASP A 75 42.47 -13.20 -1.31
CA ASP A 75 41.01 -13.38 -1.26
C ASP A 75 40.38 -12.33 -0.33
N VAL A 76 41.09 -11.94 0.74
CA VAL A 76 40.71 -10.82 1.61
C VAL A 76 40.79 -9.49 0.86
N ALA A 77 41.85 -9.25 0.08
CA ALA A 77 42.01 -8.03 -0.70
C ALA A 77 40.96 -7.90 -1.82
N ASP A 78 40.60 -9.00 -2.49
CA ASP A 78 39.58 -9.01 -3.55
C ASP A 78 38.16 -8.84 -2.97
N ALA A 79 37.87 -9.46 -1.82
CA ALA A 79 36.63 -9.22 -1.08
C ALA A 79 36.54 -7.78 -0.56
N GLN A 80 37.65 -7.26 -0.01
CA GLN A 80 37.77 -5.88 0.43
C GLN A 80 37.55 -4.91 -0.74
N ALA A 81 38.22 -5.10 -1.88
CA ALA A 81 38.07 -4.25 -3.08
C ALA A 81 36.63 -4.27 -3.63
N THR A 82 35.94 -5.41 -3.58
CA THR A 82 34.52 -5.50 -3.94
C THR A 82 33.63 -4.70 -2.99
N LEU A 83 33.87 -4.81 -1.67
CA LEU A 83 33.12 -4.07 -0.65
C LEU A 83 33.35 -2.56 -0.74
N TRP A 84 34.58 -2.11 -1.00
CA TRP A 84 34.88 -0.69 -1.22
C TRP A 84 34.19 -0.15 -2.47
N ARG A 85 34.21 -0.87 -3.60
CA ARG A 85 33.48 -0.44 -4.80
C ARG A 85 31.98 -0.32 -4.56
N GLN A 86 31.38 -1.29 -3.87
CA GLN A 86 29.95 -1.23 -3.52
C GLN A 86 29.62 -0.04 -2.63
N ALA A 87 30.52 0.31 -1.70
CA ALA A 87 30.34 1.45 -0.81
C ALA A 87 30.56 2.80 -1.52
N ASP A 88 31.52 2.88 -2.44
CA ASP A 88 31.74 4.05 -3.29
C ASP A 88 30.53 4.29 -4.22
N ASP A 89 30.00 3.23 -4.85
CA ASP A 89 28.81 3.30 -5.70
C ASP A 89 27.56 3.76 -4.91
N GLU A 90 27.43 3.34 -3.65
CA GLU A 90 26.34 3.77 -2.76
C GLU A 90 26.49 5.23 -2.31
N LEU A 91 27.71 5.68 -2.03
CA LEU A 91 27.99 7.07 -1.67
C LEU A 91 27.72 8.02 -2.83
N ASP A 92 28.14 7.67 -4.05
CA ASP A 92 27.88 8.46 -5.27
C ASP A 92 26.38 8.57 -5.55
N LEU A 93 25.62 7.49 -5.31
CA LEU A 93 24.17 7.48 -5.45
C LEU A 93 23.49 8.41 -4.44
N LEU A 94 23.95 8.43 -3.18
CA LEU A 94 23.43 9.31 -2.13
C LEU A 94 23.77 10.78 -2.38
N LEU A 95 24.98 11.09 -2.85
CA LEU A 95 25.37 12.45 -3.24
C LEU A 95 24.55 12.94 -4.43
N SER A 96 24.34 12.10 -5.44
CA SER A 96 23.47 12.38 -6.57
C SER A 96 22.03 12.67 -6.13
N LEU A 97 21.49 11.88 -5.19
CA LEU A 97 20.16 12.16 -4.63
C LEU A 97 20.13 13.50 -3.88
N ALA A 98 21.15 13.82 -3.09
CA ALA A 98 21.23 15.08 -2.36
C ALA A 98 21.21 16.30 -3.30
N GLU A 99 21.93 16.23 -4.43
CA GLU A 99 21.90 17.27 -5.47
C GLU A 99 20.49 17.41 -6.09
N GLU A 100 19.82 16.30 -6.38
CA GLU A 100 18.45 16.29 -6.91
C GLU A 100 17.45 16.92 -5.93
N VAL A 101 17.56 16.58 -4.63
CA VAL A 101 16.72 17.16 -3.59
C VAL A 101 17.01 18.66 -3.43
N ALA A 102 18.27 19.08 -3.48
CA ALA A 102 18.63 20.50 -3.44
C ALA A 102 18.06 21.29 -4.63
N LEU A 103 17.98 20.68 -5.82
CA LEU A 103 17.36 21.27 -7.01
C LEU A 103 15.82 21.34 -6.91
N LEU A 104 15.20 20.38 -6.23
CA LEU A 104 13.75 20.31 -6.05
C LEU A 104 13.26 21.21 -4.90
N GLY A 105 14.03 21.29 -3.83
CA GLY A 105 13.68 21.93 -2.56
C GLY A 105 13.32 20.92 -1.48
N TRP A 106 13.81 21.14 -0.26
CA TRP A 106 13.64 20.23 0.88
C TRP A 106 12.20 20.19 1.42
N ASP A 107 11.38 21.21 1.16
CA ASP A 107 10.01 21.33 1.67
C ASP A 107 9.07 20.18 1.24
N CYS A 108 9.40 19.53 0.12
CA CYS A 108 8.62 18.40 -0.40
C CYS A 108 9.06 17.05 0.19
N VAL A 109 10.19 16.99 0.90
CA VAL A 109 10.72 15.75 1.46
C VAL A 109 10.02 15.44 2.78
N LYS A 110 9.32 14.31 2.83
CA LYS A 110 8.64 13.82 4.03
C LYS A 110 9.55 12.96 4.89
N THR A 111 10.26 12.02 4.27
CA THR A 111 11.20 11.14 4.96
C THR A 111 12.32 10.73 4.02
N LEU A 112 13.52 10.58 4.57
CA LEU A 112 14.63 9.88 3.96
C LEU A 112 15.01 8.73 4.90
N ASP A 113 14.96 7.48 4.43
CA ASP A 113 15.25 6.30 5.25
C ASP A 113 16.63 5.70 4.94
N ASN A 114 17.15 4.93 5.90
CA ASN A 114 18.47 4.29 5.81
C ASN A 114 18.56 3.16 4.76
N ASN A 115 17.46 2.87 4.05
CA ASN A 115 17.39 1.84 3.01
C ASN A 115 17.42 2.46 1.60
N ASN A 116 18.00 3.66 1.47
CA ASN A 116 18.07 4.42 0.22
C ASN A 116 16.68 4.72 -0.37
N ARG A 117 15.70 5.03 0.49
CA ARG A 117 14.36 5.43 0.08
C ARG A 117 14.06 6.86 0.51
N ILE A 118 13.59 7.65 -0.45
CA ILE A 118 13.08 9.01 -0.20
C ILE A 118 11.57 9.03 -0.43
N THR A 119 10.84 9.64 0.49
CA THR A 119 9.41 9.88 0.33
C THR A 119 9.18 11.37 0.18
N LEU A 120 8.60 11.75 -0.94
CA LEU A 120 8.12 13.10 -1.19
C LEU A 120 6.63 13.19 -0.86
N ALA A 121 6.17 14.37 -0.46
CA ALA A 121 4.78 14.63 -0.15
C ALA A 121 4.32 15.98 -0.69
N MET A 122 3.04 16.07 -1.02
CA MET A 122 2.36 17.31 -1.34
C MET A 122 0.97 17.35 -0.72
N LYS A 123 0.41 18.55 -0.61
CA LYS A 123 -1.01 18.74 -0.33
C LYS A 123 -1.74 19.19 -1.57
N ASP A 124 -2.93 18.64 -1.78
CA ASP A 124 -3.81 19.08 -2.86
C ASP A 124 -4.82 20.15 -2.42
N GLU A 125 -5.71 20.55 -3.33
CA GLU A 125 -6.73 21.57 -3.09
C GLU A 125 -7.73 21.16 -2.01
N GLY A 126 -8.00 19.85 -1.89
CA GLY A 126 -8.81 19.25 -0.83
C GLY A 126 -8.09 19.10 0.52
N GLN A 127 -6.88 19.64 0.66
CA GLN A 127 -6.01 19.49 1.84
C GLN A 127 -5.59 18.04 2.14
N ARG A 128 -5.74 17.14 1.17
CA ARG A 128 -5.28 15.75 1.26
C ARG A 128 -3.78 15.70 1.05
N THR A 129 -3.12 14.84 1.81
CA THR A 129 -1.68 14.62 1.66
C THR A 129 -1.44 13.42 0.76
N HIS A 130 -0.74 13.62 -0.35
CA HIS A 130 -0.33 12.58 -1.29
C HIS A 130 1.17 12.34 -1.17
N THR A 131 1.61 11.11 -1.43
CA THR A 131 2.99 10.69 -1.26
C THR A 131 3.52 9.85 -2.42
N THR A 132 4.79 10.08 -2.77
CA THR A 132 5.55 9.21 -3.67
C THR A 132 6.85 8.80 -2.99
N THR A 133 7.07 7.51 -2.87
CA THR A 133 8.29 6.89 -2.34
C THR A 133 9.14 6.38 -3.48
N ILE A 134 10.37 6.84 -3.52
CA ILE A 134 11.38 6.42 -4.47
C ILE A 134 12.37 5.53 -3.73
N SER A 135 12.63 4.33 -4.26
CA SER A 135 13.65 3.43 -3.73
C SER A 135 14.79 3.31 -4.72
N LEU A 136 16.00 3.63 -4.27
CA LEU A 136 17.22 3.57 -5.06
C LEU A 136 17.93 2.25 -4.73
N ARG A 137 18.14 1.38 -5.71
CA ARG A 137 18.89 0.14 -5.50
C ARG A 137 20.32 0.30 -6.03
N SER A 138 21.30 -0.06 -5.21
CA SER A 138 22.70 -0.19 -5.63
C SER A 138 22.91 -1.54 -6.33
N GLY A 139 23.51 -1.52 -7.54
CA GLY A 139 23.77 -2.69 -8.38
C GLY A 139 24.10 -2.30 -9.83
N ASN A 140 24.42 -3.26 -10.70
CA ASN A 140 24.94 -3.03 -12.07
C ASN A 140 24.02 -2.18 -12.99
N GLU A 141 22.76 -1.95 -12.63
CA GLU A 141 21.79 -1.21 -13.47
C GLU A 141 21.14 0.03 -12.81
N ASN A 142 21.58 0.48 -11.62
CA ASN A 142 21.08 1.70 -10.94
C ASN A 142 19.57 1.93 -11.11
N GLU A 143 18.77 0.90 -10.81
CA GLU A 143 17.34 0.92 -11.08
C GLU A 143 16.59 1.74 -10.01
N ILE A 144 15.82 2.72 -10.47
CA ILE A 144 14.94 3.53 -9.62
C ILE A 144 13.52 2.99 -9.72
N SER A 145 12.97 2.59 -8.58
CA SER A 145 11.57 2.17 -8.47
C SER A 145 10.73 3.20 -7.72
N PHE A 146 9.49 3.39 -8.18
CA PHE A 146 8.55 4.36 -7.63
C PHE A 146 7.32 3.66 -7.08
N VAL A 147 6.90 4.06 -5.88
CA VAL A 147 5.63 3.66 -5.28
C VAL A 147 4.93 4.91 -4.81
N TRP A 148 3.74 5.19 -5.31
CA TRP A 148 2.92 6.30 -4.87
C TRP A 148 1.54 5.85 -4.43
N ASP A 149 0.80 6.76 -3.78
CA ASP A 149 -0.59 6.55 -3.39
C ASP A 149 -1.59 6.94 -4.50
N LEU A 150 -1.13 7.06 -5.74
CA LEU A 150 -1.97 7.34 -6.92
C LEU A 150 -2.32 6.07 -7.70
N PRO A 151 -3.42 6.07 -8.47
CA PRO A 151 -3.77 4.94 -9.32
C PRO A 151 -2.77 4.80 -10.48
N GLY A 152 -2.43 3.56 -10.82
CA GLY A 152 -1.45 3.23 -11.86
C GLY A 152 -0.06 2.91 -11.30
N ASP A 153 0.87 2.55 -12.18
CA ASP A 153 2.26 2.32 -11.80
C ASP A 153 3.01 3.66 -11.71
N GLY A 154 3.96 3.75 -10.77
CA GLY A 154 4.87 4.88 -10.68
C GLY A 154 5.93 4.91 -11.80
N GLY A 155 5.89 3.92 -12.70
CA GLY A 155 6.85 3.72 -13.78
C GLY A 155 8.21 3.21 -13.32
N HIS A 156 9.14 3.16 -14.27
CA HIS A 156 10.57 2.93 -14.06
C HIS A 156 11.34 3.99 -14.83
N LEU A 157 12.41 4.54 -14.24
CA LEU A 157 13.23 5.57 -14.87
C LEU A 157 14.71 5.25 -14.69
N ARG A 158 15.51 5.75 -15.63
CA ARG A 158 16.98 5.79 -15.48
C ARG A 158 17.38 7.13 -14.88
N ALA A 159 18.20 7.10 -13.84
CA ALA A 159 18.72 8.30 -13.19
C ALA A 159 19.47 9.19 -14.20
N LYS A 160 18.97 10.41 -14.43
CA LYS A 160 19.65 11.49 -15.16
C LYS A 160 19.40 12.77 -14.41
N ARG A 161 20.36 13.70 -14.39
CA ARG A 161 20.21 14.96 -13.65
C ARG A 161 18.87 15.66 -13.94
N GLY A 162 18.12 16.01 -12.91
CA GLY A 162 16.78 16.59 -12.93
C GLY A 162 15.63 15.58 -12.82
N TRP A 163 15.92 14.28 -12.78
CA TRP A 163 14.90 13.22 -12.78
C TRP A 163 13.94 13.31 -11.59
N LEU A 164 14.41 13.69 -10.40
CA LEU A 164 13.57 13.75 -9.20
C LEU A 164 12.55 14.87 -9.33
N ARG A 165 12.98 16.01 -9.87
CA ARG A 165 12.12 17.17 -10.13
C ARG A 165 11.09 16.85 -11.21
N ASP A 166 11.50 16.20 -12.29
CA ASP A 166 10.57 15.81 -13.36
C ASP A 166 9.52 14.82 -12.84
N HIS A 167 9.94 13.84 -12.04
CA HIS A 167 9.04 12.91 -11.34
C HIS A 167 8.07 13.65 -10.42
N TYR A 168 8.57 14.55 -9.57
CA TYR A 168 7.73 15.29 -8.64
C TYR A 168 6.74 16.20 -9.37
N ASN A 169 7.16 16.89 -10.44
CA ASN A 169 6.27 17.71 -11.27
C ASN A 169 5.17 16.85 -11.93
N HIS A 170 5.52 15.65 -12.40
CA HIS A 170 4.55 14.72 -12.96
C HIS A 170 3.53 14.27 -11.89
N PHE A 171 4.02 13.87 -10.71
CA PHE A 171 3.21 13.51 -9.55
C PHE A 171 2.24 14.63 -9.14
N GLN A 172 2.73 15.88 -9.08
CA GLN A 172 1.89 17.05 -8.81
C GLN A 172 0.82 17.25 -9.89
N SER A 173 1.18 17.11 -11.17
CA SER A 173 0.23 17.23 -12.28
C SER A 173 -0.88 16.18 -12.19
N LEU A 174 -0.56 14.95 -11.80
CA LEU A 174 -1.56 13.91 -11.59
C LEU A 174 -2.49 14.22 -10.41
N CYS A 175 -1.94 14.68 -9.28
CA CYS A 175 -2.76 15.08 -8.14
C CYS A 175 -3.78 16.16 -8.52
N LEU A 176 -3.36 17.17 -9.30
CA LEU A 176 -4.27 18.22 -9.81
C LEU A 176 -5.36 17.66 -10.73
N LYS A 177 -5.03 16.70 -11.60
CA LYS A 177 -6.01 16.08 -12.52
C LYS A 177 -7.01 15.17 -11.80
N LEU A 178 -6.62 14.56 -10.69
CA LEU A 178 -7.40 13.53 -9.99
C LEU A 178 -8.28 14.08 -8.86
N GLN A 179 -8.44 15.40 -8.72
CA GLN A 179 -9.21 16.00 -7.63
C GLN A 179 -10.62 15.44 -7.48
N ASN A 180 -11.36 15.26 -8.59
CA ASN A 180 -12.70 14.69 -8.54
C ASN A 180 -12.69 13.23 -8.08
N TYR A 181 -11.72 12.44 -8.52
CA TYR A 181 -11.57 11.04 -8.12
C TYR A 181 -11.33 10.91 -6.62
N PHE A 182 -10.43 11.72 -6.05
CA PHE A 182 -10.18 11.73 -4.61
C PHE A 182 -11.44 12.11 -3.83
N SER A 183 -12.18 13.13 -4.27
CA SER A 183 -13.38 13.59 -3.57
C SER A 183 -14.51 12.55 -3.58
N VAL A 184 -14.65 11.78 -4.68
CA VAL A 184 -15.59 10.67 -4.74
C VAL A 184 -15.19 9.54 -3.77
N LEU A 185 -13.90 9.20 -3.70
CA LEU A 185 -13.42 8.20 -2.75
C LEU A 185 -13.62 8.67 -1.31
N ASP A 186 -13.29 9.92 -0.98
CA ASP A 186 -13.52 10.48 0.34
C ASP A 186 -15.00 10.42 0.73
N GLU A 187 -15.92 10.72 -0.19
CA GLU A 187 -17.34 10.62 0.09
C GLU A 187 -17.76 9.19 0.43
N ILE A 188 -17.33 8.21 -0.37
CA ILE A 188 -17.61 6.79 -0.12
C ILE A 188 -17.00 6.35 1.21
N ASP A 189 -15.73 6.66 1.45
CA ASP A 189 -14.98 6.24 2.63
C ASP A 189 -15.56 6.87 3.92
N ASN A 190 -16.16 8.07 3.83
CA ASN A 190 -16.80 8.74 4.97
C ASN A 190 -18.26 8.35 5.19
N LYS A 191 -19.03 8.06 4.13
CA LYS A 191 -20.47 7.78 4.21
C LYS A 191 -20.81 6.29 4.25
N CYS A 192 -19.89 5.41 3.86
CA CYS A 192 -20.11 3.97 3.84
C CYS A 192 -19.18 3.26 4.82
N TRP A 193 -19.59 2.06 5.25
CA TRP A 193 -18.65 1.09 5.77
C TRP A 193 -17.96 0.36 4.61
N VAL A 194 -16.72 0.75 4.33
CA VAL A 194 -15.83 0.05 3.38
C VAL A 194 -15.26 -1.21 4.05
N LEU A 195 -15.60 -2.37 3.49
CA LEU A 195 -15.12 -3.68 3.91
C LEU A 195 -13.77 -4.00 3.28
N GLU A 196 -13.58 -3.67 2.00
CA GLU A 196 -12.32 -3.87 1.27
C GLU A 196 -12.00 -2.68 0.34
N PRO A 197 -10.74 -2.21 0.30
CA PRO A 197 -9.67 -2.54 1.24
C PRO A 197 -9.98 -2.01 2.65
N GLU A 198 -9.51 -2.73 3.67
CA GLU A 198 -9.73 -2.37 5.09
C GLU A 198 -9.05 -1.04 5.48
N LYS A 199 -7.93 -0.74 4.82
CA LYS A 199 -7.24 0.55 4.88
C LYS A 199 -7.28 1.16 3.48
N PRO A 200 -8.32 1.94 3.17
CA PRO A 200 -8.44 2.65 1.90
C PRO A 200 -7.21 3.50 1.56
N SER A 201 -6.84 3.51 0.28
CA SER A 201 -5.87 4.44 -0.30
C SER A 201 -6.39 4.94 -1.65
N TYR A 202 -5.82 6.04 -2.16
CA TYR A 202 -6.19 6.56 -3.47
C TYR A 202 -5.58 5.74 -4.63
N ALA A 203 -4.58 4.90 -4.36
CA ALA A 203 -3.99 4.01 -5.36
C ALA A 203 -4.93 2.86 -5.78
N VAL A 204 -5.82 2.49 -4.87
CA VAL A 204 -6.78 1.40 -5.08
C VAL A 204 -8.13 2.02 -5.46
N PRO A 205 -8.59 1.92 -6.73
CA PRO A 205 -9.82 2.57 -7.18
C PRO A 205 -11.10 1.81 -6.80
N ARG A 206 -10.96 0.63 -6.18
CA ARG A 206 -12.08 -0.22 -5.78
C ARG A 206 -12.47 -0.05 -4.32
N ARG A 207 -13.76 -0.16 -4.03
CA ARG A 207 -14.35 -0.18 -2.69
C ARG A 207 -15.45 -1.22 -2.63
N ARG A 208 -15.33 -2.19 -1.73
CA ARG A 208 -16.43 -3.08 -1.33
C ARG A 208 -17.12 -2.48 -0.13
N ILE A 209 -18.34 -1.97 -0.33
CA ILE A 209 -19.13 -1.30 0.69
C ILE A 209 -20.23 -2.23 1.23
N LEU A 210 -20.45 -2.22 2.54
CA LEU A 210 -21.59 -2.88 3.15
C LEU A 210 -22.88 -2.15 2.73
N LEU A 211 -23.90 -2.87 2.28
CA LEU A 211 -25.21 -2.29 1.99
C LEU A 211 -26.22 -2.57 3.10
N LYS A 212 -26.24 -3.81 3.59
CA LYS A 212 -27.05 -4.30 4.70
C LYS A 212 -26.46 -5.63 5.17
N LYS A 213 -27.04 -6.24 6.21
CA LYS A 213 -26.62 -7.55 6.72
C LYS A 213 -26.51 -8.56 5.57
N PHE A 214 -25.37 -9.25 5.47
CA PHE A 214 -25.03 -10.25 4.44
C PHE A 214 -24.93 -9.74 2.99
N VAL A 215 -25.14 -8.45 2.73
CA VAL A 215 -25.11 -7.90 1.37
C VAL A 215 -24.12 -6.75 1.25
N SER A 216 -23.22 -6.86 0.30
CA SER A 216 -22.23 -5.82 -0.02
C SER A 216 -22.13 -5.59 -1.52
N LEU A 217 -21.60 -4.43 -1.90
CA LEU A 217 -21.40 -4.00 -3.27
C LEU A 217 -19.94 -3.59 -3.44
N GLU A 218 -19.23 -4.24 -4.36
CA GLU A 218 -17.96 -3.72 -4.85
C GLU A 218 -18.21 -2.76 -6.00
N VAL A 219 -17.58 -1.60 -5.94
CA VAL A 219 -17.51 -0.62 -7.02
C VAL A 219 -16.06 -0.36 -7.39
N GLU A 220 -15.76 -0.22 -8.68
CA GLU A 220 -14.46 0.22 -9.21
C GLU A 220 -14.68 1.53 -9.96
N LEU A 221 -13.94 2.58 -9.57
CA LEU A 221 -13.96 3.86 -10.26
C LEU A 221 -12.95 3.87 -11.41
N ASP A 222 -13.24 4.65 -12.45
CA ASP A 222 -12.21 5.13 -13.37
C ASP A 222 -11.62 6.43 -12.81
N PRO A 223 -10.32 6.50 -12.49
CA PRO A 223 -9.71 7.73 -11.97
C PRO A 223 -9.88 8.96 -12.88
N THR A 224 -9.97 8.75 -14.20
CA THR A 224 -10.14 9.82 -15.19
C THR A 224 -11.61 10.17 -15.46
N SER A 225 -12.53 9.30 -15.06
CA SER A 225 -13.98 9.42 -15.29
C SER A 225 -14.77 9.04 -14.04
N SER A 226 -14.37 9.58 -12.88
CA SER A 226 -14.83 9.12 -11.55
C SER A 226 -16.31 9.39 -11.24
N GLN A 227 -17.02 10.12 -12.10
CA GLN A 227 -18.47 10.31 -12.02
C GLN A 227 -19.27 9.05 -12.37
N TYR A 228 -18.62 8.06 -12.97
CA TYR A 228 -19.23 6.79 -13.37
C TYR A 228 -18.49 5.62 -12.74
N LEU A 229 -19.21 4.52 -12.58
CA LEU A 229 -18.63 3.26 -12.16
C LEU A 229 -18.03 2.55 -13.38
N LYS A 230 -16.74 2.21 -13.30
CA LYS A 230 -16.07 1.39 -14.31
C LYS A 230 -16.55 -0.06 -14.22
N LYS A 231 -16.69 -0.58 -12.99
CA LYS A 231 -17.26 -1.90 -12.70
C LYS A 231 -18.02 -1.88 -11.38
N TRP A 232 -18.92 -2.85 -11.23
CA TRP A 232 -19.62 -3.11 -9.98
C TRP A 232 -20.02 -4.58 -9.87
N LYS A 233 -20.08 -5.11 -8.65
CA LYS A 233 -20.46 -6.50 -8.35
C LYS A 233 -21.11 -6.59 -6.97
N PHE A 234 -22.25 -7.27 -6.88
CA PHE A 234 -22.91 -7.54 -5.60
C PHE A 234 -22.43 -8.87 -5.00
N TYR A 235 -22.48 -8.94 -3.67
CA TYR A 235 -22.16 -10.12 -2.88
C TYR A 235 -23.26 -10.34 -1.86
N GLY A 236 -23.72 -11.58 -1.74
CA GLY A 236 -24.87 -11.93 -0.90
C GLY A 236 -25.52 -13.24 -1.34
N SER A 237 -26.79 -13.39 -1.01
CA SER A 237 -27.63 -14.48 -1.54
C SER A 237 -27.92 -14.25 -3.02
N ASP A 238 -27.98 -15.31 -3.83
CA ASP A 238 -28.18 -15.20 -5.28
C ASP A 238 -29.50 -14.47 -5.58
N ARG A 239 -30.55 -14.72 -4.77
CA ARG A 239 -31.83 -14.02 -4.89
C ARG A 239 -31.71 -12.51 -4.67
N GLU A 240 -31.00 -12.07 -3.64
CA GLU A 240 -30.90 -10.64 -3.33
C GLU A 240 -29.96 -9.91 -4.29
N THR A 241 -28.83 -10.53 -4.64
CA THR A 241 -27.88 -9.93 -5.57
C THR A 241 -28.51 -9.75 -6.95
N GLN A 242 -29.26 -10.74 -7.45
CA GLN A 242 -29.95 -10.61 -8.74
C GLN A 242 -30.91 -9.40 -8.77
N GLN A 243 -31.71 -9.22 -7.71
CA GLN A 243 -32.65 -8.09 -7.63
C GLN A 243 -31.95 -6.73 -7.64
N LEU A 244 -30.80 -6.63 -6.97
CA LEU A 244 -30.02 -5.39 -6.92
C LEU A 244 -29.27 -5.13 -8.23
N GLU A 245 -28.74 -6.18 -8.86
CA GLU A 245 -28.12 -6.14 -10.18
C GLU A 245 -29.10 -5.62 -11.24
N GLU A 246 -30.32 -6.18 -11.27
CA GLU A 246 -31.37 -5.74 -12.19
C GLU A 246 -31.77 -4.28 -11.95
N LYS A 247 -31.96 -3.87 -10.68
CA LYS A 247 -32.30 -2.49 -10.32
C LYS A 247 -31.23 -1.49 -10.77
N LEU A 248 -29.97 -1.76 -10.45
CA LEU A 248 -28.86 -0.87 -10.79
C LEU A 248 -28.65 -0.83 -12.32
N GLY A 249 -28.62 -2.00 -12.96
CA GLY A 249 -28.43 -2.12 -14.41
C GLY A 249 -29.53 -1.41 -15.20
N GLN A 250 -30.80 -1.65 -14.87
CA GLN A 250 -31.93 -0.97 -15.50
C GLN A 250 -31.93 0.53 -15.21
N GLY A 251 -31.58 0.94 -13.99
CA GLY A 251 -31.45 2.34 -13.60
C GLY A 251 -30.43 3.09 -14.46
N ILE A 252 -29.25 2.52 -14.65
CA ILE A 252 -28.20 3.08 -15.51
C ILE A 252 -28.66 3.08 -16.97
N ALA A 253 -29.19 1.96 -17.47
CA ALA A 253 -29.61 1.83 -18.87
C ALA A 253 -30.76 2.77 -19.24
N SER A 254 -31.65 3.11 -18.29
CA SER A 254 -32.76 4.05 -18.48
C SER A 254 -32.38 5.52 -18.29
N GLY A 255 -31.09 5.83 -18.11
CA GLY A 255 -30.61 7.22 -17.97
C GLY A 255 -30.94 7.86 -16.62
N LYS A 256 -31.26 7.07 -15.60
CA LYS A 256 -31.52 7.60 -14.24
C LYS A 256 -30.25 7.96 -13.48
N TRP A 257 -29.08 7.51 -13.95
CA TRP A 257 -27.78 7.95 -13.43
C TRP A 257 -27.53 9.43 -13.80
N GLN A 258 -27.60 10.31 -12.81
CA GLN A 258 -27.46 11.75 -12.98
C GLN A 258 -25.98 12.14 -12.96
N LYS A 259 -25.51 12.76 -14.04
CA LYS A 259 -24.09 13.16 -14.20
C LYS A 259 -23.65 14.26 -13.21
N HIS A 260 -24.60 15.04 -12.72
CA HIS A 260 -24.34 16.11 -11.75
C HIS A 260 -24.38 15.63 -10.29
N GLU A 261 -24.87 14.40 -10.06
CA GLU A 261 -24.93 13.77 -8.74
C GLU A 261 -23.75 12.84 -8.53
N THR A 262 -23.24 12.77 -7.31
CA THR A 262 -22.09 11.91 -7.00
C THR A 262 -22.43 10.43 -7.18
N PRO A 263 -21.42 9.55 -7.39
CA PRO A 263 -21.66 8.11 -7.46
C PRO A 263 -22.39 7.56 -6.24
N PHE A 264 -22.07 8.06 -5.03
CA PHE A 264 -22.76 7.68 -3.81
C PHE A 264 -24.25 8.04 -3.86
N ALA A 265 -24.59 9.29 -4.24
CA ALA A 265 -25.99 9.74 -4.35
C ALA A 265 -26.76 8.93 -5.40
N ASN A 266 -26.16 8.70 -6.57
CA ASN A 266 -26.75 7.87 -7.62
C ASN A 266 -27.03 6.43 -7.14
N LEU A 267 -26.05 5.80 -6.46
CA LEU A 267 -26.23 4.46 -5.90
C LEU A 267 -27.38 4.42 -4.90
N CYS A 268 -27.47 5.40 -4.00
CA CYS A 268 -28.55 5.47 -3.02
C CYS A 268 -29.93 5.57 -3.70
N ASN A 269 -30.04 6.45 -4.68
CA ASN A 269 -31.28 6.71 -5.41
C ASN A 269 -31.72 5.49 -6.23
N LEU A 270 -30.80 4.87 -6.98
CA LEU A 270 -31.12 3.74 -7.86
C LEU A 270 -31.44 2.46 -7.08
N LEU A 271 -30.72 2.22 -5.98
CA LEU A 271 -30.94 1.03 -5.14
C LEU A 271 -32.06 1.23 -4.13
N ASN A 272 -32.51 2.48 -3.93
CA ASN A 272 -33.48 2.88 -2.91
C ASN A 272 -33.08 2.38 -1.52
N LEU A 273 -31.81 2.58 -1.17
CA LEU A 273 -31.21 2.24 0.11
C LEU A 273 -30.09 3.21 0.42
N VAL A 274 -29.75 3.38 1.69
CA VAL A 274 -28.59 4.16 2.12
C VAL A 274 -27.61 3.21 2.77
N PRO A 275 -26.39 3.01 2.22
CA PRO A 275 -25.36 2.21 2.87
C PRO A 275 -25.05 2.77 4.26
N PRO A 276 -24.92 1.93 5.29
CA PRO A 276 -24.55 2.39 6.63
C PRO A 276 -23.11 2.87 6.66
N ALA A 277 -22.82 3.92 7.44
CA ALA A 277 -21.45 4.30 7.74
C ALA A 277 -20.87 3.41 8.84
N LYS A 278 -19.54 3.22 8.85
CA LYS A 278 -18.89 2.36 9.87
C LYS A 278 -19.18 2.81 11.31
N LYS A 279 -19.27 4.11 11.55
CA LYS A 279 -19.56 4.72 12.86
C LYS A 279 -20.99 4.45 13.38
N ASP A 280 -21.91 4.07 12.49
CA ASP A 280 -23.33 3.91 12.82
C ASP A 280 -23.69 2.47 13.23
N LEU A 281 -22.74 1.55 13.11
CA LEU A 281 -22.92 0.12 13.38
C LEU A 281 -21.88 -0.38 14.37
N LYS A 282 -22.22 -1.41 15.15
CA LYS A 282 -21.24 -2.16 15.94
C LYS A 282 -20.64 -3.26 15.06
N GLU A 283 -19.43 -3.71 15.39
CA GLU A 283 -18.79 -4.83 14.68
C GLU A 283 -19.63 -6.12 14.71
N GLU A 284 -20.36 -6.34 15.79
CA GLU A 284 -21.28 -7.46 15.97
C GLU A 284 -22.49 -7.42 15.02
N ASP A 285 -22.86 -6.23 14.54
CA ASP A 285 -23.98 -6.05 13.60
C ASP A 285 -23.59 -6.45 12.16
N VAL A 286 -22.30 -6.67 11.92
CA VAL A 286 -21.70 -6.94 10.62
C VAL A 286 -21.20 -8.38 10.57
N ASP A 287 -22.07 -9.29 10.15
CA ASP A 287 -21.74 -10.70 9.94
C ASP A 287 -20.99 -10.87 8.61
N ILE A 288 -19.68 -10.57 8.63
CA ILE A 288 -18.73 -10.71 7.51
C ILE A 288 -17.87 -11.97 7.63
N PHE A 289 -18.14 -12.83 8.60
CA PHE A 289 -17.36 -14.04 8.84
C PHE A 289 -17.90 -15.20 8.00
N CYS A 290 -16.99 -16.02 7.50
CA CYS A 290 -17.37 -17.27 6.84
C CYS A 290 -17.92 -18.24 7.88
N GLY A 291 -19.08 -18.86 7.60
CA GLY A 291 -19.67 -19.87 8.47
C GLY A 291 -18.87 -21.17 8.59
N ILE A 292 -17.84 -21.41 7.79
CA ILE A 292 -17.04 -22.65 7.84
C ILE A 292 -15.73 -22.41 8.60
N CYS A 293 -14.93 -21.44 8.17
CA CYS A 293 -13.63 -21.16 8.79
C CYS A 293 -13.68 -20.12 9.92
N TYR A 294 -14.83 -19.47 10.12
CA TYR A 294 -15.05 -18.41 11.13
C TYR A 294 -14.10 -17.21 11.00
N SER A 295 -13.42 -17.07 9.86
CA SER A 295 -12.59 -15.92 9.53
C SER A 295 -13.32 -14.99 8.57
N ALA A 296 -13.03 -13.69 8.67
CA ALA A 296 -13.43 -12.72 7.65
C ALA A 296 -12.58 -12.89 6.40
N LYS A 297 -11.28 -13.15 6.54
CA LYS A 297 -10.34 -13.27 5.41
C LYS A 297 -9.61 -14.60 5.44
N VAL A 298 -9.51 -15.25 4.28
CA VAL A 298 -8.64 -16.43 4.11
C VAL A 298 -7.17 -16.00 4.12
N GLU A 299 -6.30 -16.75 4.80
CA GLU A 299 -4.90 -16.35 5.04
C GLU A 299 -4.08 -16.14 3.76
N LYS A 300 -4.43 -16.82 2.66
CA LYS A 300 -3.65 -16.80 1.41
C LYS A 300 -4.07 -15.74 0.40
N GLU A 301 -5.34 -15.32 0.41
CA GLU A 301 -5.89 -14.39 -0.60
C GLU A 301 -6.53 -13.14 0.00
N GLY A 302 -6.77 -13.11 1.32
CA GLY A 302 -7.32 -11.96 2.00
C GLY A 302 -8.77 -11.63 1.61
N THR A 303 -9.48 -12.52 0.92
CA THR A 303 -10.83 -12.28 0.39
C THR A 303 -11.91 -12.45 1.45
N LEU A 304 -12.88 -11.55 1.46
CA LEU A 304 -14.11 -11.69 2.26
C LEU A 304 -15.07 -12.75 1.69
N PRO A 305 -16.01 -13.29 2.50
CA PRO A 305 -17.03 -14.22 2.03
C PRO A 305 -17.82 -13.65 0.85
N GLU A 306 -18.00 -14.42 -0.21
CA GLU A 306 -18.66 -13.97 -1.44
C GLU A 306 -20.05 -14.57 -1.62
N LYS A 307 -20.29 -15.76 -1.05
CA LYS A 307 -21.54 -16.51 -1.23
C LYS A 307 -22.33 -16.58 0.06
N SER A 308 -23.63 -16.29 0.01
CA SER A 308 -24.50 -16.44 1.17
C SER A 308 -25.67 -17.38 0.88
N CYS A 309 -26.19 -18.01 1.92
CA CYS A 309 -27.37 -18.86 1.80
C CYS A 309 -28.61 -18.05 1.41
N ASP A 310 -29.40 -18.55 0.45
CA ASP A 310 -30.64 -17.91 -0.02
C ASP A 310 -31.80 -17.98 0.99
N GLU A 311 -31.69 -18.86 2.00
CA GLU A 311 -32.69 -18.99 3.05
C GLU A 311 -32.67 -17.74 3.95
N PRO A 312 -33.73 -16.89 3.95
CA PRO A 312 -33.71 -15.61 4.66
C PRO A 312 -33.52 -15.72 6.17
N SER A 313 -33.95 -16.85 6.75
CA SER A 313 -33.73 -17.16 8.17
C SER A 313 -32.30 -17.57 8.49
N CYS A 314 -31.52 -17.99 7.49
CA CYS A 314 -30.12 -18.39 7.61
C CYS A 314 -29.17 -17.24 7.24
N GLY A 315 -29.16 -16.81 5.97
CA GLY A 315 -28.33 -15.73 5.43
C GLY A 315 -26.81 -15.93 5.55
N LYS A 316 -26.32 -17.04 6.12
CA LYS A 316 -24.89 -17.23 6.42
C LYS A 316 -24.01 -17.14 5.18
N SER A 317 -22.90 -16.42 5.33
CA SER A 317 -21.92 -16.17 4.27
C SER A 317 -20.75 -17.16 4.34
N PHE A 318 -20.15 -17.45 3.19
CA PHE A 318 -19.06 -18.39 3.00
C PHE A 318 -18.03 -17.85 2.02
N HIS A 319 -16.75 -18.10 2.28
CA HIS A 319 -15.73 -18.01 1.24
C HIS A 319 -16.03 -19.04 0.16
N THR A 320 -15.80 -18.66 -1.10
CA THR A 320 -15.97 -19.55 -2.25
C THR A 320 -15.14 -20.82 -2.07
N GLU A 321 -13.88 -20.70 -1.66
CA GLU A 321 -12.99 -21.84 -1.43
C GLU A 321 -13.45 -22.72 -0.26
N CYS A 322 -13.85 -22.13 0.88
CA CYS A 322 -14.36 -22.93 2.00
C CYS A 322 -15.61 -23.74 1.62
N LEU A 323 -16.51 -23.18 0.82
CA LEU A 323 -17.72 -23.88 0.38
C LEU A 323 -17.40 -24.97 -0.66
N LYS A 324 -16.42 -24.74 -1.56
CA LYS A 324 -15.90 -25.76 -2.49
C LYS A 324 -15.29 -26.94 -1.72
N ASP A 325 -14.42 -26.64 -0.76
CA ASP A 325 -13.78 -27.65 0.09
C ASP A 325 -14.84 -28.44 0.85
N TRP A 326 -15.82 -27.77 1.46
CA TRP A 326 -16.94 -28.42 2.12
C TRP A 326 -17.67 -29.38 1.18
N PHE A 327 -18.06 -28.94 -0.01
CA PHE A 327 -18.72 -29.80 -1.00
C PHE A 327 -17.86 -30.99 -1.45
N SER A 328 -16.54 -30.86 -1.49
CA SER A 328 -15.63 -31.96 -1.83
C SER A 328 -15.58 -33.07 -0.78
N THR A 329 -15.95 -32.77 0.47
CA THR A 329 -16.02 -33.76 1.56
C THR A 329 -17.32 -34.56 1.57
N LEU A 330 -18.35 -34.11 0.84
CA LEU A 330 -19.66 -34.74 0.81
C LEU A 330 -19.72 -35.86 -0.25
N PRO A 331 -20.53 -36.91 -0.03
CA PRO A 331 -20.76 -37.94 -1.04
C PRO A 331 -21.32 -37.36 -2.35
N ALA A 332 -20.98 -37.98 -3.48
CA ALA A 332 -21.48 -37.57 -4.80
C ALA A 332 -23.02 -37.66 -4.94
N SER A 333 -23.70 -38.37 -4.03
CA SER A 333 -25.17 -38.39 -3.96
C SER A 333 -25.76 -37.10 -3.38
N GLU A 334 -24.99 -36.31 -2.65
CA GLU A 334 -25.44 -35.09 -1.97
C GLU A 334 -25.04 -33.81 -2.71
N VAL A 335 -23.97 -33.86 -3.49
CA VAL A 335 -23.49 -32.72 -4.29
C VAL A 335 -23.59 -33.06 -5.77
N ARG A 336 -24.36 -32.26 -6.50
CA ARG A 336 -24.48 -32.36 -7.94
C ARG A 336 -23.64 -31.28 -8.59
N THR A 337 -22.79 -31.65 -9.54
CA THR A 337 -22.01 -30.69 -10.33
C THR A 337 -22.52 -30.65 -11.77
N THR A 338 -22.84 -29.46 -12.27
CA THR A 338 -23.29 -29.24 -13.66
C THR A 338 -22.75 -27.90 -14.17
N PHE A 339 -22.19 -27.89 -15.39
CA PHE A 339 -21.64 -26.69 -16.04
C PHE A 339 -20.65 -25.88 -15.18
N GLY A 340 -19.79 -26.57 -14.42
CA GLY A 340 -18.81 -25.90 -13.54
C GLY A 340 -19.42 -25.26 -12.29
N VAL A 341 -20.68 -25.56 -11.96
CA VAL A 341 -21.33 -25.15 -10.71
C VAL A 341 -21.67 -26.40 -9.89
N ALA A 342 -21.28 -26.39 -8.62
CA ALA A 342 -21.68 -27.40 -7.66
C ALA A 342 -22.92 -26.93 -6.90
N PHE A 343 -23.88 -27.83 -6.74
CA PHE A 343 -25.15 -27.64 -6.05
C PHE A 343 -25.21 -28.63 -4.88
N GLY A 344 -25.43 -28.10 -3.68
CA GLY A 344 -25.50 -28.90 -2.47
C GLY A 344 -26.41 -28.24 -1.44
N LYS A 345 -26.17 -28.55 -0.17
CA LYS A 345 -26.94 -28.03 0.96
C LYS A 345 -26.09 -27.11 1.81
N CYS A 346 -26.71 -26.05 2.32
CA CYS A 346 -26.09 -25.12 3.25
C CYS A 346 -25.64 -25.86 4.53
N PRO A 347 -24.39 -25.67 5.01
CA PRO A 347 -23.90 -26.32 6.24
C PRO A 347 -24.71 -26.00 7.50
N TYR A 348 -25.47 -24.90 7.50
CA TYR A 348 -26.20 -24.41 8.67
C TYR A 348 -27.67 -24.79 8.69
N CYS A 349 -28.37 -24.62 7.56
CA CYS A 349 -29.84 -24.79 7.50
C CYS A 349 -30.29 -25.90 6.54
N SER A 350 -29.36 -26.55 5.84
CA SER A 350 -29.63 -27.56 4.80
C SER A 350 -30.44 -27.08 3.59
N SER A 351 -30.83 -25.80 3.50
CA SER A 351 -31.42 -25.23 2.29
C SER A 351 -30.46 -25.30 1.10
N PRO A 352 -30.97 -25.39 -0.14
CA PRO A 352 -30.12 -25.44 -1.33
C PRO A 352 -29.15 -24.25 -1.41
N ILE A 353 -27.90 -24.52 -1.79
CA ILE A 353 -26.88 -23.50 -2.06
C ILE A 353 -25.97 -23.98 -3.19
N SER A 354 -25.42 -23.04 -3.96
CA SER A 354 -24.54 -23.35 -5.08
C SER A 354 -23.24 -22.55 -5.06
N VAL A 355 -22.20 -23.09 -5.68
CA VAL A 355 -20.89 -22.44 -5.80
C VAL A 355 -20.27 -22.73 -7.16
N LYS A 356 -19.69 -21.70 -7.80
CA LYS A 356 -18.93 -21.86 -9.05
C LYS A 356 -17.59 -22.52 -8.74
N LEU A 357 -17.26 -23.58 -9.45
CA LEU A 357 -16.01 -24.33 -9.29
C LEU A 357 -14.83 -23.72 -10.05
N ILE A 358 -15.11 -22.89 -11.06
CA ILE A 358 -14.10 -22.25 -11.93
C ILE A 358 -14.33 -20.73 -11.88
N SER A 359 -13.27 -19.98 -11.58
CA SER A 359 -13.23 -18.51 -11.60
C SER A 359 -12.78 -17.98 -12.96
#